data_AF-A0A1I2J9I9-F1
#
_entry.id   AF-A0A1I2J9I9-F1
#
_cell.length_a   1.000
_cell.length_b   1.000
_cell.length_c   1.000
_cell.angle_alpha   90.00
_cell.angle_beta   90.00
_cell.angle_gamma   90.00
#
_symmetry.space_group_name_H-M   'P 1'
#
loop_
_entity.id
_entity.type
_entity.pdbx_description
1 polymer ?
#
loop_
_entity_poly.entity_id
_entity_poly.type
_entity_poly.pdbx_seq_one_letter_code
_entity_poly.pdbx_strand_id
1 'polypeptide(L)'
;MPPSDPPSPTEVCPGCGAVLVATGRGAAHPGASASCARLFEVTLRGLREDGAHPATATVVALADAAYDAQHPVAGDDGRLRAALDHLEVPDDAGADRTPAVWRTTIADVAADLDVIDLPVLVESWARAVREDWAAAAARPE
;
A
#
# COMPACT_ATOMS: atom_id res chain seq x y z
N MET A 1 14.94 -26.82 -27.84
CA MET A 1 14.02 -25.87 -27.21
C MET A 1 13.99 -26.24 -25.74
N PRO A 2 14.45 -25.38 -24.82
CA PRO A 2 14.30 -25.67 -23.39
C PRO A 2 12.79 -25.77 -23.06
N PRO A 3 12.39 -26.59 -22.08
CA PRO A 3 11.00 -26.58 -21.63
C PRO A 3 10.68 -25.19 -21.08
N SER A 4 9.61 -24.59 -21.58
CA SER A 4 9.04 -23.39 -20.97
C SER A 4 8.50 -23.79 -19.62
N ASP A 5 9.00 -23.18 -18.55
CA ASP A 5 8.40 -23.35 -17.22
C ASP A 5 6.91 -22.95 -17.27
N PRO A 6 6.04 -23.68 -16.56
CA PRO A 6 4.64 -23.30 -16.47
C PRO A 6 4.52 -21.88 -15.89
N PRO A 7 3.58 -21.06 -16.38
CA PRO A 7 3.39 -19.71 -15.87
C PRO A 7 3.06 -19.75 -14.38
N SER A 8 3.77 -18.93 -13.59
CA SER A 8 3.50 -18.83 -12.16
C SER A 8 2.08 -18.28 -11.92
N PRO A 9 1.32 -18.84 -10.97
CA PRO A 9 -0.02 -18.36 -10.68
C PRO A 9 0.03 -16.91 -10.18
N THR A 10 -0.92 -16.09 -10.62
CA THR A 10 -1.07 -14.70 -10.17
C THR A 10 -2.26 -14.55 -9.21
N GLU A 11 -2.20 -13.53 -8.37
CA GLU A 11 -3.29 -13.10 -7.50
C GLU A 11 -3.51 -11.59 -7.64
N VAL A 12 -4.75 -11.15 -7.40
CA VAL A 12 -5.12 -9.73 -7.36
C VAL A 12 -5.32 -9.34 -5.90
N CYS A 13 -4.66 -8.28 -5.44
CA CYS A 13 -4.85 -7.77 -4.09
C CYS A 13 -6.24 -7.14 -3.95
N PRO A 14 -7.08 -7.54 -2.97
CA PRO A 14 -8.42 -7.00 -2.82
C PRO A 14 -8.48 -5.55 -2.34
N GLY A 15 -7.42 -5.03 -1.70
CA GLY A 15 -7.38 -3.64 -1.24
C GLY A 15 -6.86 -2.69 -2.32
N CYS A 16 -5.62 -2.89 -2.76
CA CYS A 16 -4.98 -1.98 -3.73
C CYS A 16 -5.16 -2.35 -5.21
N GLY A 17 -5.68 -3.54 -5.52
CA GLY A 17 -5.88 -4.00 -6.90
C GLY A 17 -4.61 -4.48 -7.62
N ALA A 18 -3.44 -4.46 -6.98
CA ALA A 18 -2.20 -4.90 -7.58
C ALA A 18 -2.25 -6.38 -7.98
N VAL A 19 -1.71 -6.70 -9.17
CA VAL A 19 -1.59 -8.07 -9.68
C VAL A 19 -0.18 -8.57 -9.41
N LEU A 20 -0.06 -9.63 -8.61
CA LEU A 20 1.22 -10.15 -8.12
C LEU A 20 1.37 -11.64 -8.41
N VAL A 21 2.61 -12.11 -8.50
CA VAL A 21 2.89 -13.55 -8.49
C VAL A 21 2.55 -14.10 -7.11
N ALA A 22 1.72 -15.14 -7.07
CA ALA A 22 1.28 -15.74 -5.82
C ALA A 22 2.44 -16.45 -5.13
N THR A 23 2.82 -16.00 -3.94
CA THR A 23 3.96 -16.57 -3.18
C THR A 23 3.56 -17.68 -2.19
N GLY A 24 2.29 -18.11 -2.19
CA GLY A 24 1.77 -19.14 -1.27
C GLY A 24 1.23 -18.58 0.04
N ARG A 25 1.07 -19.45 1.06
CA ARG A 25 0.50 -19.06 2.38
C ARG A 25 1.53 -18.32 3.23
N GLY A 26 1.13 -17.19 3.82
CA GLY A 26 1.89 -16.39 4.78
C GLY A 26 0.94 -15.55 5.64
N ALA A 27 1.49 -14.86 6.63
CA ALA A 27 0.72 -13.85 7.36
C ALA A 27 0.28 -12.76 6.36
N ALA A 28 -1.02 -12.53 6.26
CA ALA A 28 -1.58 -11.49 5.42
C ALA A 28 -2.02 -10.34 6.32
N HIS A 29 -1.65 -9.13 5.92
CA HIS A 29 -2.32 -7.94 6.42
C HIS A 29 -3.83 -8.07 6.12
N PRO A 30 -4.73 -7.88 7.11
CA PRO A 30 -6.16 -7.94 6.85
C PRO A 30 -6.55 -6.94 5.75
N GLY A 31 -7.31 -7.36 4.73
CA GLY A 31 -7.64 -6.51 3.58
C GLY A 31 -6.61 -6.51 2.43
N ALA A 32 -5.46 -7.17 2.59
CA ALA A 32 -4.48 -7.38 1.51
C ALA A 32 -4.34 -8.87 1.15
N SER A 33 -3.89 -9.16 -0.07
CA SER A 33 -3.45 -10.51 -0.41
C SER A 33 -2.11 -10.82 0.27
N ALA A 34 -1.81 -12.12 0.43
CA ALA A 34 -0.58 -12.54 1.10
C ALA A 34 0.68 -12.06 0.37
N SER A 35 0.68 -12.05 -0.97
CA SER A 35 1.85 -11.60 -1.74
C SER A 35 1.98 -10.08 -1.70
N CYS A 36 0.88 -9.33 -1.60
CA CYS A 36 0.93 -7.87 -1.43
C CYS A 36 1.50 -7.47 -0.07
N ALA A 37 1.01 -8.11 1.00
CA ALA A 37 1.57 -7.94 2.34
C ALA A 37 3.07 -8.29 2.39
N ARG A 38 3.44 -9.40 1.73
CA ARG A 38 4.85 -9.80 1.64
C ARG A 38 5.70 -8.81 0.87
N LEU A 39 5.21 -8.27 -0.24
CA LEU A 39 5.92 -7.27 -1.03
C LEU A 39 6.18 -6.03 -0.19
N PHE A 40 5.17 -5.52 0.51
CA PHE A 40 5.29 -4.38 1.42
C PHE A 40 6.35 -4.61 2.51
N GLU A 41 6.34 -5.77 3.16
CA GLU A 41 7.35 -6.15 4.15
C GLU A 41 8.78 -6.15 3.60
N VAL A 42 8.97 -6.70 2.39
CA VAL A 42 10.28 -6.81 1.76
C VAL A 42 10.77 -5.43 1.32
N THR A 43 9.91 -4.66 0.65
CA THR A 43 10.20 -3.31 0.16
C THR A 43 10.66 -2.38 1.30
N LEU A 44 10.03 -2.45 2.47
CA LEU A 44 10.37 -1.58 3.60
C LEU A 44 11.42 -2.16 4.57
N ARG A 45 11.92 -3.38 4.32
CA ARG A 45 12.78 -4.07 5.30
C ARG A 45 14.01 -3.25 5.68
N GLY A 46 14.73 -2.72 4.69
CA GLY A 46 15.93 -1.93 4.93
C GLY A 46 15.64 -0.70 5.79
N LEU A 47 14.59 0.06 5.47
CA LEU A 47 14.18 1.21 6.29
C LEU A 47 13.81 0.80 7.73
N ARG A 48 13.11 -0.33 7.91
CA ARG A 48 12.73 -0.79 9.25
C ARG A 48 13.94 -1.24 10.07
N GLU A 49 14.92 -1.87 9.44
CA GLU A 49 16.18 -2.27 10.07
C GLU A 49 17.05 -1.06 10.45
N ASP A 50 17.02 0.01 9.64
CA ASP A 50 17.71 1.28 9.88
C ASP A 50 16.98 2.23 10.85
N GLY A 51 15.86 1.80 11.45
CA GLY A 51 14.88 2.59 12.19
C GLY A 51 15.36 3.31 13.47
N ALA A 52 16.66 3.30 13.77
CA ALA A 52 17.23 4.10 14.85
C ALA A 52 17.23 5.61 14.55
N HIS A 53 17.14 6.00 13.27
CA HIS A 53 17.12 7.41 12.88
C HIS A 53 15.67 7.97 12.81
N PRO A 54 15.36 9.11 13.47
CA PRO A 54 14.00 9.67 13.50
C PRO A 54 13.38 9.91 12.11
N ALA A 55 14.17 10.36 11.14
CA ALA A 55 13.69 10.57 9.77
C ALA A 55 13.19 9.27 9.12
N THR A 56 13.87 8.14 9.37
CA THR A 56 13.47 6.82 8.86
C THR A 56 12.16 6.37 9.49
N ALA A 57 11.96 6.63 10.78
CA ALA A 57 10.71 6.31 11.47
C ALA A 57 9.51 7.07 10.88
N THR A 58 9.70 8.35 10.51
CA THR A 58 8.65 9.13 9.82
C THR A 58 8.29 8.53 8.46
N VAL A 59 9.28 8.11 7.67
CA VAL A 59 9.03 7.46 6.36
C VAL A 59 8.29 6.14 6.53
N VAL A 60 8.67 5.32 7.51
CA VAL A 60 7.99 4.04 7.78
C VAL A 60 6.53 4.29 8.20
N ALA A 61 6.28 5.26 9.09
CA ALA A 61 4.92 5.60 9.51
C ALA A 61 4.06 6.07 8.32
N LEU A 62 4.65 6.86 7.42
CA LEU A 62 3.97 7.31 6.20
C LEU A 62 3.64 6.14 5.26
N ALA A 63 4.55 5.19 5.11
CA ALA A 63 4.33 3.99 4.31
C ALA A 63 3.26 3.07 4.92
N ASP A 64 3.27 2.90 6.25
CA ASP A 64 2.25 2.13 6.97
C ASP A 64 0.87 2.77 6.82
N ALA A 65 0.76 4.10 6.93
CA ALA A 65 -0.51 4.81 6.71
C ALA A 65 -1.01 4.71 5.26
N ALA A 66 -0.12 4.87 4.26
CA ALA A 66 -0.47 4.67 2.86
C ALA A 66 -0.97 3.25 2.59
N TYR A 67 -0.30 2.26 3.19
CA TYR A 67 -0.70 0.85 3.06
C TYR A 67 -2.05 0.57 3.72
N ASP A 68 -2.28 1.04 4.94
CA ASP A 68 -3.54 0.84 5.68
C ASP A 68 -4.72 1.52 4.97
N ALA A 69 -4.51 2.72 4.42
CA ALA A 69 -5.51 3.46 3.66
C ALA A 69 -5.90 2.76 2.35
N GLN A 70 -4.99 1.99 1.75
CA GLN A 70 -5.28 1.14 0.58
C GLN A 70 -5.85 -0.24 0.93
N HIS A 71 -5.77 -0.65 2.20
CA HIS A 71 -6.25 -1.95 2.67
C HIS A 71 -7.15 -1.82 3.91
N PRO A 72 -8.33 -1.15 3.80
CA PRO A 72 -9.27 -1.05 4.92
C PRO A 72 -9.64 -2.43 5.48
N VAL A 73 -9.67 -2.52 6.81
CA VAL A 73 -10.02 -3.75 7.52
C VAL A 73 -11.49 -3.68 7.91
N ALA A 74 -12.30 -4.64 7.46
CA ALA A 74 -13.71 -4.69 7.79
C ALA A 74 -13.93 -4.75 9.31
N GLY A 75 -14.67 -3.80 9.86
CA GLY A 75 -14.94 -3.68 11.29
C GLY A 75 -13.88 -2.92 12.10
N ASP A 76 -12.87 -2.34 11.45
CA ASP A 76 -11.83 -1.52 12.09
C ASP A 76 -11.71 -0.13 11.42
N ASP A 77 -12.79 0.65 11.52
CA ASP A 77 -12.82 2.03 11.03
C ASP A 77 -11.84 2.94 11.78
N GLY A 78 -11.43 2.55 12.99
CA GLY A 78 -10.44 3.27 13.78
C GLY A 78 -9.08 3.27 13.13
N ARG A 79 -8.66 2.11 12.61
CA ARG A 79 -7.41 1.96 11.86
C ARG A 79 -7.40 2.76 10.56
N LEU A 80 -8.49 2.69 9.80
CA LEU A 80 -8.62 3.50 8.58
C LEU A 80 -8.54 4.99 8.91
N ARG A 81 -9.30 5.47 9.91
CA ARG A 81 -9.27 6.88 10.32
C ARG A 81 -7.87 7.33 10.72
N ALA A 82 -7.17 6.55 11.54
CA ALA A 82 -5.79 6.89 11.94
C ALA A 82 -4.83 6.97 10.74
N ALA A 83 -5.00 6.11 9.73
CA ALA A 83 -4.21 6.17 8.51
C ALA A 83 -4.54 7.42 7.68
N LEU A 84 -5.82 7.76 7.53
CA LEU A 84 -6.27 8.96 6.81
C LEU A 84 -5.83 10.25 7.51
N ASP A 85 -5.91 10.30 8.84
CA ASP A 85 -5.41 11.41 9.65
C ASP A 85 -3.90 11.61 9.44
N HIS A 86 -3.13 10.52 9.43
CA HIS A 86 -1.67 10.57 9.19
C HIS A 86 -1.33 11.02 7.76
N LEU A 87 -2.19 10.70 6.78
CA LEU A 87 -2.07 11.15 5.41
C LEU A 87 -2.62 12.56 5.15
N GLU A 88 -3.21 13.19 6.17
CA GLU A 88 -3.86 14.50 6.08
C GLU A 88 -5.01 14.51 5.03
N VAL A 89 -5.75 13.41 4.95
CA VAL A 89 -7.00 13.33 4.17
C VAL A 89 -8.12 14.02 4.95
N PRO A 90 -9.01 14.81 4.32
CA PRO A 90 -10.15 15.43 5.02
C PRO A 90 -11.10 14.39 5.67
N ASP A 91 -11.70 14.78 6.81
CA ASP A 91 -12.54 13.94 7.68
C ASP A 91 -13.81 13.35 7.04
N ASP A 92 -14.19 13.80 5.84
CA ASP A 92 -15.36 13.31 5.10
C ASP A 92 -15.10 11.99 4.36
N ALA A 93 -13.86 11.49 4.38
CA ALA A 93 -13.47 10.20 3.82
C ALA A 93 -13.79 9.03 4.79
N GLY A 94 -14.82 8.24 4.45
CA GLY A 94 -15.17 6.98 5.13
C GLY A 94 -14.87 5.74 4.28
N ALA A 95 -14.94 4.55 4.89
CA ALA A 95 -14.71 3.29 4.17
C ALA A 95 -15.66 3.07 2.96
N ASP A 96 -16.85 3.65 3.01
CA ASP A 96 -17.84 3.70 1.93
C ASP A 96 -17.38 4.54 0.72
N ARG A 97 -16.41 5.44 0.95
CA ARG A 97 -15.79 6.30 -0.06
C ARG A 97 -14.40 5.82 -0.48
N THR A 98 -14.04 4.57 -0.18
CA THR A 98 -12.77 3.99 -0.62
C THR A 98 -12.63 4.07 -2.15
N PRO A 99 -11.50 4.59 -2.68
CA PRO A 99 -11.23 4.59 -4.11
C PRO A 99 -11.33 3.18 -4.71
N ALA A 100 -12.11 3.04 -5.78
CA ALA A 100 -12.24 1.77 -6.50
C ALA A 100 -10.98 1.39 -7.31
N VAL A 101 -10.14 2.38 -7.64
CA VAL A 101 -8.89 2.22 -8.37
C VAL A 101 -7.87 3.20 -7.79
N TRP A 102 -6.64 2.72 -7.62
CA TRP A 102 -5.51 3.50 -7.12
C TRP A 102 -4.58 3.89 -8.26
N ARG A 103 -4.08 5.14 -8.25
CA ARG A 103 -3.08 5.57 -9.24
C ARG A 103 -1.70 4.98 -8.99
N THR A 104 -1.36 4.72 -7.73
CA THR A 104 -0.07 4.18 -7.31
C THR A 104 -0.28 3.21 -6.16
N THR A 105 0.43 2.10 -6.19
CA THR A 105 0.38 1.03 -5.20
C THR A 105 1.78 0.69 -4.71
N ILE A 106 1.88 -0.18 -3.70
CA ILE A 106 3.16 -0.73 -3.26
C ILE A 106 3.89 -1.51 -4.37
N ALA A 107 3.18 -2.03 -5.38
CA ALA A 107 3.81 -2.72 -6.50
C ALA A 107 4.62 -1.77 -7.36
N ASP A 108 4.13 -0.55 -7.58
CA ASP A 108 4.84 0.50 -8.33
C ASP A 108 6.07 0.96 -7.55
N VAL A 109 5.93 1.18 -6.23
CA VAL A 109 7.06 1.52 -5.35
C VAL A 109 8.14 0.43 -5.42
N ALA A 110 7.75 -0.84 -5.35
CA ALA A 110 8.70 -1.95 -5.42
C ALA A 110 9.39 -2.06 -6.80
N ALA A 111 8.69 -1.70 -7.87
CA ALA A 111 9.22 -1.75 -9.23
C ALA A 111 10.26 -0.66 -9.50
N ASP A 112 10.15 0.50 -8.83
CA ASP A 112 11.03 1.67 -9.05
C ASP A 112 12.19 1.77 -8.03
N LEU A 113 12.30 0.81 -7.10
CA LEU A 113 13.31 0.80 -6.01
C LEU A 113 14.77 0.86 -6.50
N ASP A 114 15.05 0.36 -7.70
CA ASP A 114 16.39 0.37 -8.29
C ASP A 114 16.73 1.68 -9.00
N VAL A 115 15.75 2.59 -9.15
CA VAL A 115 15.88 3.87 -9.85
C VAL A 115 15.76 5.06 -8.90
N ILE A 116 14.88 4.99 -7.91
CA ILE A 116 14.54 6.11 -7.01
C ILE A 116 14.71 5.69 -5.55
N ASP A 117 15.21 6.61 -4.73
CA ASP A 117 15.33 6.41 -3.29
C ASP A 117 13.97 6.11 -2.64
N LEU A 118 13.93 5.06 -1.82
CA LEU A 118 12.70 4.58 -1.18
C LEU A 118 11.94 5.66 -0.38
N PRO A 119 12.59 6.56 0.40
CA PRO A 119 11.88 7.67 1.04
C PRO A 119 11.09 8.55 0.05
N VAL A 120 11.69 8.86 -1.10
CA VAL A 120 11.03 9.66 -2.16
C VAL A 120 9.85 8.90 -2.77
N LEU A 121 10.02 7.59 -3.01
CA LEU A 121 8.94 6.74 -3.50
C LEU A 121 7.77 6.68 -2.50
N VAL A 122 8.05 6.53 -1.21
CA VAL A 122 7.03 6.50 -0.15
C VAL A 122 6.27 7.82 -0.06
N GLU A 123 6.97 8.95 -0.07
CA GLU A 123 6.34 10.28 -0.05
C GLU A 123 5.43 10.49 -1.27
N SER A 124 5.91 10.11 -2.46
CA SER A 124 5.13 10.21 -3.69
C SER A 124 3.89 9.31 -3.67
N TRP A 125 4.04 8.07 -3.20
CA TRP A 125 2.95 7.12 -3.05
C TRP A 125 1.90 7.60 -2.04
N ALA A 126 2.30 8.04 -0.85
CA ALA A 126 1.40 8.55 0.17
C ALA A 126 0.60 9.78 -0.32
N ARG A 127 1.26 10.69 -1.05
CA ARG A 127 0.59 11.80 -1.71
C ARG A 127 -0.45 11.33 -2.74
N ALA A 128 -0.11 10.34 -3.57
CA ALA A 128 -1.06 9.78 -4.54
C ALA A 128 -2.29 9.16 -3.85
N VAL A 129 -2.08 8.43 -2.75
CA VAL A 129 -3.16 7.86 -1.93
C VAL A 129 -4.06 8.95 -1.36
N ARG A 130 -3.50 10.02 -0.78
CA ARG A 130 -4.28 11.16 -0.27
C ARG A 130 -5.15 11.80 -1.37
N GLU A 131 -4.54 12.06 -2.52
CA GLU A 131 -5.21 12.66 -3.67
C GLU A 131 -6.35 11.75 -4.20
N ASP A 132 -6.15 10.42 -4.21
CA ASP A 132 -7.17 9.46 -4.63
C ASP A 132 -8.38 9.46 -3.68
N TRP A 133 -8.12 9.52 -2.37
CA TRP A 133 -9.16 9.67 -1.35
C TRP A 133 -9.94 10.97 -1.50
N ALA A 134 -9.25 12.11 -1.66
CA ALA A 134 -9.90 13.40 -1.86
C ALA A 134 -10.78 13.40 -3.14
N ALA A 135 -10.31 12.76 -4.21
CA ALA A 135 -11.08 12.61 -5.45
C ALA A 135 -12.29 11.66 -5.30
N ALA A 136 -12.23 10.68 -4.40
CA ALA A 136 -13.36 9.80 -4.12
C ALA A 136 -14.42 10.50 -3.26
N ALA A 137 -14.02 11.29 -2.27
CA ALA A 137 -14.93 12.10 -1.44
C ALA A 137 -15.68 13.16 -2.27
N ALA A 138 -15.03 13.76 -3.27
CA ALA A 138 -15.65 14.77 -4.14
C ALA A 138 -16.66 14.22 -5.17
N ARG A 139 -16.77 12.88 -5.33
CA ARG A 139 -17.70 12.28 -6.29
C ARG A 139 -19.14 12.28 -5.74
N PRO A 140 -20.12 12.88 -6.45
CA PRO A 140 -21.53 12.75 -6.08
C PRO A 140 -21.99 11.29 -6.22
N GLU A 141 -22.93 10.89 -5.35
CA GLU A 141 -23.59 9.57 -5.37
C GLU A 141 -24.45 9.35 -6.62
#